data_AF-A0A0G1R914-F1
#
_entry.id   AF-A0A0G1R914-F1
#
_cell.length_a   1.000
_cell.length_b   1.000
_cell.length_c   1.000
_cell.angle_alpha   90.00
_cell.angle_beta   90.00
_cell.angle_gamma   90.00
#
_symmetry.space_group_name_H-M   'P 1'
#
loop_
_entity.id
_entity.type
_entity.pdbx_description
1 polymer ?
#
loop_
_entity_poly.entity_id
_entity_poly.type
_entity_poly.pdbx_seq_one_letter_code
_entity_poly.pdbx_strand_id
1 'polypeptide(L)'
;MTQLLSSIIATLLGSVLLVNGVLVNTDDILNQAKASANGANMHQLATVIELYYSDHDFYPNVSGGEALVSTLESEGYITGRPIDSNVFRYEAKDNGQNYSLKLVS
;
A
#
# COMPACT_ATOMS: atom_id res chain seq x y z
N MET A 1 -12.49 -53.08 13.84
CA MET A 1 -11.18 -52.38 13.81
C MET A 1 -11.01 -51.46 12.60
N THR A 2 -11.59 -51.78 11.44
CA THR A 2 -11.50 -50.99 10.20
C THR A 2 -12.19 -49.61 10.25
N GLN A 3 -13.30 -49.48 10.98
CA GLN A 3 -14.02 -48.20 11.10
C GLN A 3 -13.25 -47.12 11.86
N LEU A 4 -12.53 -47.50 12.93
CA LEU A 4 -11.72 -46.55 13.73
C LEU A 4 -10.55 -45.99 12.92
N LEU A 5 -9.93 -46.82 12.07
CA LEU A 5 -8.83 -46.40 11.21
C LEU A 5 -9.32 -45.45 10.11
N SER A 6 -10.50 -45.73 9.54
CA SER A 6 -11.09 -44.90 8.49
C SER A 6 -11.50 -43.52 9.00
N SER A 7 -12.03 -43.41 10.22
CA SER A 7 -12.34 -42.12 10.83
C SER A 7 -11.08 -41.30 11.14
N ILE A 8 -10.01 -41.94 11.65
CA ILE A 8 -8.72 -41.25 11.88
C ILE A 8 -8.15 -40.68 10.58
N ILE A 9 -8.16 -41.46 9.49
CA ILE A 9 -7.66 -41.02 8.17
C ILE A 9 -8.52 -39.87 7.62
N ALA A 10 -9.85 -39.95 7.71
CA ALA A 10 -10.74 -38.88 7.25
C ALA A 10 -10.55 -37.58 8.03
N THR A 11 -10.32 -37.66 9.34
CA THR A 11 -10.09 -36.48 10.18
C THR A 11 -8.75 -35.82 9.87
N LEU A 12 -7.70 -36.62 9.65
CA LEU A 12 -6.39 -36.13 9.23
C LEU A 12 -6.45 -35.45 7.86
N LEU A 13 -7.04 -36.09 6.85
CA LEU A 13 -7.20 -35.51 5.52
C LEU A 13 -8.05 -34.23 5.54
N GLY A 14 -9.15 -34.23 6.31
CA GLY A 14 -9.99 -33.05 6.51
C GLY A 14 -9.24 -31.88 7.15
N SER A 15 -8.43 -32.14 8.18
CA SER A 15 -7.60 -31.10 8.82
C SER A 15 -6.55 -30.51 7.88
N VAL A 16 -5.90 -31.32 7.06
CA VAL A 16 -4.88 -30.86 6.09
C VAL A 16 -5.51 -30.02 4.99
N LEU A 17 -6.70 -30.40 4.51
CA LEU A 17 -7.43 -29.62 3.49
C LEU A 17 -7.94 -28.29 4.05
N LEU A 18 -8.48 -28.27 5.27
CA LEU A 18 -8.95 -27.03 5.90
C LEU A 18 -7.79 -26.09 6.23
N VAL A 19 -6.67 -26.60 6.75
CA VAL A 19 -5.50 -25.78 7.07
C VAL A 19 -4.89 -25.17 5.81
N ASN A 20 -4.71 -25.96 4.74
CA ASN A 20 -4.22 -25.41 3.47
C ASN A 20 -5.21 -24.46 2.80
N GLY A 21 -6.53 -24.73 2.85
CA GLY A 21 -7.55 -23.83 2.30
C GLY A 21 -7.64 -22.48 3.03
N VAL A 22 -7.41 -22.46 4.34
CA VAL A 22 -7.35 -21.22 5.14
C VAL A 22 -6.05 -20.47 4.86
N LEU A 23 -4.90 -21.16 4.80
CA LEU A 23 -3.60 -20.54 4.48
C LEU A 23 -3.60 -19.87 3.09
N VAL A 24 -4.19 -20.52 2.08
CA VAL A 24 -4.29 -19.97 0.72
C VAL A 24 -5.11 -18.67 0.70
N ASN A 25 -6.18 -18.57 1.49
CA ASN A 25 -6.99 -17.34 1.55
C ASN A 25 -6.35 -16.23 2.39
N THR A 26 -5.55 -16.56 3.42
CA THR A 26 -4.96 -15.53 4.28
C THR A 26 -3.92 -14.68 3.56
N ASP A 27 -3.15 -15.26 2.64
CA ASP A 27 -2.18 -14.50 1.84
C ASP A 27 -2.88 -13.55 0.86
N ASP A 28 -3.95 -14.02 0.20
CA ASP A 28 -4.76 -13.19 -0.69
C ASP A 28 -5.45 -12.04 0.06
N ILE A 29 -6.01 -12.30 1.25
CA ILE A 29 -6.59 -11.27 2.12
C ILE A 29 -5.54 -10.24 2.51
N LEU A 30 -4.34 -10.67 2.91
CA LEU A 30 -3.26 -9.76 3.31
C LEU A 30 -2.77 -8.91 2.12
N ASN A 31 -2.65 -9.52 0.94
CA ASN A 31 -2.25 -8.82 -0.28
C ASN A 31 -3.31 -7.79 -0.69
N GLN A 32 -4.59 -8.15 -0.61
CA GLN A 32 -5.68 -7.23 -0.93
C GLN A 32 -5.80 -6.08 0.09
N ALA A 33 -5.59 -6.37 1.38
CA ALA A 33 -5.54 -5.35 2.42
C ALA A 33 -4.38 -4.37 2.20
N LYS A 34 -3.18 -4.87 1.87
CA LYS A 34 -2.02 -4.02 1.52
C LYS A 34 -2.29 -3.16 0.28
N ALA A 35 -2.85 -3.74 -0.78
CA ALA A 35 -3.18 -3.00 -1.99
C ALA A 35 -4.22 -1.90 -1.70
N SER A 36 -5.24 -2.18 -0.88
CA SER A 36 -6.24 -1.21 -0.48
C SER A 36 -5.66 -0.08 0.37
N ALA A 37 -4.82 -0.41 1.37
CA ALA A 37 -4.13 0.57 2.19
C ALA A 37 -3.20 1.48 1.36
N ASN A 38 -2.39 0.89 0.47
CA ASN A 38 -1.54 1.64 -0.43
C ASN A 38 -2.35 2.54 -1.38
N GLY A 39 -3.46 2.04 -1.93
CA GLY A 39 -4.36 2.85 -2.75
C GLY A 39 -4.94 4.06 -2.01
N ALA A 40 -5.40 3.85 -0.77
CA ALA A 40 -5.91 4.94 0.07
C ALA A 40 -4.82 5.97 0.40
N ASN A 41 -3.63 5.51 0.78
CA ASN A 41 -2.51 6.39 1.10
C ASN A 41 -2.03 7.18 -0.13
N MET A 42 -2.03 6.57 -1.32
CA MET A 42 -1.70 7.26 -2.57
C MET A 42 -2.72 8.35 -2.90
N HIS A 43 -4.01 8.09 -2.65
CA HIS A 43 -5.04 9.09 -2.83
C HIS A 43 -4.87 10.26 -1.86
N GLN A 44 -4.60 9.99 -0.58
CA GLN A 44 -4.30 11.02 0.42
C GLN A 44 -3.08 11.85 0.02
N LEU A 45 -2.01 11.22 -0.44
CA LEU A 45 -0.81 11.90 -0.87
C LEU A 45 -1.07 12.81 -2.09
N ALA A 46 -1.84 12.34 -3.07
CA ALA A 46 -2.28 13.16 -4.19
C ALA A 46 -3.07 14.38 -3.71
N THR A 47 -4.05 14.21 -2.82
CA THR A 47 -4.81 15.34 -2.25
C THR A 47 -3.90 16.36 -1.57
N VAL A 48 -2.90 15.90 -0.82
CA VAL A 48 -1.95 16.80 -0.17
C VAL A 48 -1.09 17.56 -1.19
N ILE A 49 -0.66 16.91 -2.27
CA ILE A 49 0.07 17.58 -3.36
C ILE A 49 -0.80 18.69 -4.00
N GLU A 50 -2.10 18.45 -4.19
CA GLU A 50 -3.02 19.47 -4.69
C GLU A 50 -3.18 20.65 -3.72
N LEU A 51 -3.22 20.36 -2.41
CA LEU A 51 -3.26 21.41 -1.38
C LEU A 51 -1.98 22.26 -1.42
N TYR A 52 -0.82 21.61 -1.52
CA TYR A 52 0.46 22.31 -1.67
C TYR A 52 0.44 23.25 -2.89
N TYR A 53 -0.07 22.77 -4.03
CA TYR A 53 -0.20 23.58 -5.24
C TYR A 53 -1.13 24.77 -5.01
N SER A 54 -2.26 24.57 -4.32
CA SER A 54 -3.21 25.65 -4.02
C SER A 54 -2.58 26.80 -3.22
N ASP A 55 -1.58 26.51 -2.40
CA ASP A 55 -0.91 27.51 -1.56
C ASP A 55 0.31 28.14 -2.24
N HIS A 56 0.94 27.43 -3.18
CA HIS A 56 2.22 27.84 -3.79
C HIS A 56 2.15 28.18 -5.29
N ASP A 57 1.05 27.86 -5.98
CA ASP A 57 0.90 27.93 -7.44
C ASP A 57 1.89 27.03 -8.24
N PHE A 58 2.51 26.05 -7.57
CA PHE A 58 3.34 25.00 -8.18
C PHE A 58 3.34 23.73 -7.32
N TYR A 59 3.53 22.58 -7.95
CA TYR A 59 3.72 21.30 -7.27
C TYR A 59 5.14 21.17 -6.71
N PRO A 60 5.35 20.40 -5.64
CA PRO A 60 6.67 20.23 -5.02
C PRO A 60 7.75 19.88 -6.04
N ASN A 61 8.71 20.79 -6.27
CA ASN A 61 9.74 20.61 -7.29
C ASN A 61 10.91 19.78 -6.76
N VAL A 62 10.60 18.55 -6.35
CA VAL A 62 11.53 17.57 -5.79
C VAL A 62 11.43 16.25 -6.55
N SER A 63 12.39 15.35 -6.34
CA SER A 63 12.44 14.05 -7.01
C SER A 63 12.51 12.91 -6.00
N GLY A 64 11.67 11.90 -6.22
CA GLY A 64 11.59 10.72 -5.35
C GLY A 64 10.60 10.88 -4.20
N GLY A 65 10.12 9.72 -3.69
CA GLY A 65 9.10 9.68 -2.65
C GLY A 65 9.55 10.26 -1.31
N GLU A 66 10.81 10.03 -0.93
CA GLU A 66 11.36 10.51 0.34
C GLU A 66 11.46 12.05 0.39
N ALA A 67 11.92 12.64 -0.71
CA ALA A 67 12.02 14.09 -0.82
C ALA A 67 10.64 14.76 -0.80
N LEU A 68 9.66 14.17 -1.49
CA LEU A 68 8.28 14.63 -1.43
C LEU A 68 7.72 14.59 0.00
N VAL A 69 7.78 13.44 0.66
CA VAL A 69 7.26 13.27 2.02
C VAL A 69 7.93 14.23 2.99
N SER A 70 9.26 14.36 2.92
CA SER A 70 10.01 15.29 3.76
C SER A 70 9.60 16.75 3.52
N THR A 71 9.36 17.14 2.27
CA THR A 71 8.91 18.50 1.93
C THR A 71 7.54 18.78 2.55
N LEU A 72 6.57 17.89 2.29
CA LEU A 72 5.20 18.01 2.81
C LEU A 72 5.13 17.99 4.34
N GLU A 73 6.00 17.19 4.98
CA GLU A 73 6.12 17.12 6.44
C GLU A 73 6.74 18.41 7.00
N SER A 74 7.82 18.90 6.40
CA SER A 74 8.52 20.11 6.85
C SER A 74 7.66 21.37 6.75
N GLU A 75 6.76 21.40 5.78
CA GLU A 75 5.81 22.50 5.58
C GLU A 75 4.47 22.30 6.29
N GLY A 76 4.28 21.17 6.97
CA GLY A 76 3.13 20.93 7.84
C GLY A 76 1.86 20.45 7.14
N TYR A 77 1.93 20.04 5.86
CA TYR A 77 0.80 19.43 5.16
C TYR A 77 0.49 18.01 5.63
N ILE A 78 1.50 17.31 6.15
CA ILE A 78 1.35 16.00 6.80
C ILE A 78 2.03 16.01 8.16
N THR A 79 1.47 15.25 9.09
CA THR A 79 1.97 15.12 10.48
C THR A 79 2.57 13.74 10.76
N GLY A 80 2.66 12.90 9.72
CA GLY A 80 3.25 11.57 9.78
C GLY A 80 3.46 11.02 8.38
N ARG A 81 4.09 9.85 8.29
CA ARG A 81 4.43 9.21 7.02
C ARG A 81 3.40 8.12 6.70
N PRO A 82 2.33 8.43 5.92
CA PRO A 82 1.24 7.49 5.70
C PRO A 82 1.67 6.27 4.86
N ILE A 83 2.72 6.42 4.07
CA ILE A 83 3.21 5.41 3.14
C ILE A 83 4.73 5.44 3.10
N ASP A 84 5.33 4.25 2.99
CA ASP A 84 6.78 4.12 2.80
C ASP A 84 7.19 4.77 1.47
N SER A 85 8.22 5.62 1.50
CA SER A 85 8.76 6.30 0.32
C SER A 85 9.20 5.34 -0.79
N ASN A 86 9.48 4.07 -0.46
CA ASN A 86 9.95 3.06 -1.40
C ASN A 86 8.82 2.41 -2.19
N VAL A 87 7.57 2.50 -1.75
CA VAL A 87 6.44 1.86 -2.44
C VAL A 87 5.80 2.74 -3.52
N PHE A 88 6.29 3.96 -3.71
CA PHE A 88 5.84 4.86 -4.75
C PHE A 88 6.97 5.70 -5.33
N ARG A 89 6.73 6.27 -6.51
CA ARG A 89 7.62 7.21 -7.19
C ARG A 89 6.88 8.52 -7.42
N TYR A 90 7.57 9.60 -7.10
CA TYR A 90 7.15 10.96 -7.37
C TYR A 90 8.16 11.63 -8.30
N GLU A 91 7.65 12.28 -9.34
CA GLU A 91 8.43 13.08 -10.28
C GLU A 91 7.69 14.39 -10.58
N ALA A 92 8.30 15.52 -10.25
CA ALA A 92 7.87 16.82 -10.75
C ALA A 92 8.13 16.91 -12.26
N LYS A 93 7.18 17.49 -12.99
CA LYS A 93 7.23 17.71 -14.44
C LYS A 93 6.99 19.18 -14.74
N ASP A 94 7.40 19.61 -15.92
CA ASP A 94 7.12 20.95 -16.43
C ASP A 94 7.51 22.05 -15.43
N ASN A 95 8.64 21.85 -14.72
CA ASN A 95 9.13 22.74 -13.66
C ASN A 95 8.10 23.01 -12.54
N GLY A 96 7.41 21.97 -12.08
CA GLY A 96 6.42 22.07 -10.99
C GLY A 96 5.02 22.44 -11.46
N GLN A 97 4.75 22.49 -12.77
CA GLN A 97 3.41 22.72 -13.30
C GLN A 97 2.61 21.42 -13.48
N ASN A 98 3.27 20.27 -13.36
CA ASN A 98 2.65 18.95 -13.43
C ASN A 98 3.44 17.96 -12.56
N TYR A 99 2.87 16.80 -12.25
CA TYR A 99 3.57 15.75 -11.53
C TYR A 99 3.15 14.35 -12.00
N SER A 100 3.98 13.36 -11.68
CA SER A 100 3.66 11.94 -11.81
C SER A 100 3.80 11.29 -10.45
N LEU A 101 2.73 10.62 -10.02
CA LEU A 101 2.70 9.84 -8.79
C LEU A 101 2.26 8.41 -9.12
N LYS A 102 3.11 7.41 -8.86
CA LYS A 102 2.86 6.01 -9.22
C LYS A 102 3.32 5.06 -8.13
N LEU A 103 2.57 3.98 -7.89
CA LEU A 103 3.05 2.88 -7.06
C LEU A 103 4.21 2.16 -7.77
N VAL A 104 5.16 1.69 -6.98
CA VAL A 104 6.20 0.77 -7.43
C VAL A 104 5.63 -0.63 -7.28
N SER A 105 5.39 -1.29 -8.41
CA SER A 105 5.00 -2.70 -8.51
C SER A 105 6.20 -3.62 -8.30
#